data_AF-A0A835RL67-F1
#
_entry.id   AF-A0A835RL67-F1
#
_cell.length_a   1.000
_cell.length_b   1.000
_cell.length_c   1.000
_cell.angle_alpha   90.00
_cell.angle_beta   90.00
_cell.angle_gamma   90.00
#
_symmetry.space_group_name_H-M   'P 1'
#
loop_
_entity.id
_entity.type
_entity.pdbx_description
1 polymer ?
#
loop_
_entity_poly.entity_id
_entity_poly.type
_entity_poly.pdbx_seq_one_letter_code
_entity_poly.pdbx_strand_id
1 'polypeptide(L)'
;MATIAVRHVVLISAGASHSVALLSDKVVCSWGRGEDGQLGHGDAEDSLFPAELRALDGLGIVSVTCGADHTTAYSESELQVYSWGWYSFLIIINFLVYTICSINYLY
;
A
#
# COMPACT_ATOMS: atom_id res chain seq x y z
N MET A 1 -1.79 -8.72 32.98
CA MET A 1 -2.02 -7.35 32.50
C MET A 1 -1.78 -7.35 31.00
N ALA A 2 -2.79 -7.11 30.17
CA ALA A 2 -2.59 -6.95 28.74
C ALA A 2 -1.95 -5.58 28.50
N THR A 3 -0.69 -5.55 28.10
CA THR A 3 -0.04 -4.31 27.64
C THR A 3 -0.74 -3.89 26.36
N ILE A 4 -1.42 -2.74 26.37
CA ILE A 4 -1.86 -2.10 25.13
C ILE A 4 -0.59 -1.76 24.37
N ALA A 5 -0.31 -2.50 23.31
CA ALA A 5 0.80 -2.21 22.42
C ALA A 5 0.48 -0.87 21.74
N VAL A 6 1.22 0.18 22.10
CA VAL A 6 1.11 1.47 21.43
C VAL A 6 1.75 1.32 20.06
N ARG A 7 0.95 1.49 19.01
CA ARG A 7 1.45 1.55 17.64
C ARG A 7 1.94 2.95 17.36
N HIS A 8 3.14 3.06 16.82
CA HIS A 8 3.68 4.32 16.34
C HIS A 8 3.84 4.25 14.82
N VAL A 9 3.71 5.40 14.17
CA VAL A 9 3.90 5.52 12.72
C VAL A 9 5.38 5.43 12.40
N VAL A 10 5.75 4.52 11.50
CA VAL A 10 7.13 4.30 11.04
C VAL A 10 7.38 5.01 9.71
N LEU A 11 6.43 4.89 8.78
CA LEU A 11 6.49 5.55 7.48
C LEU A 11 5.15 6.19 7.14
N ILE A 12 5.22 7.27 6.37
CA ILE A 12 4.08 7.91 5.73
C ILE A 12 4.40 8.13 4.26
N SER A 13 3.39 8.06 3.42
CA SER A 13 3.48 8.41 2.00
C SER A 13 2.17 9.06 1.56
N ALA A 14 2.26 10.00 0.63
CA ALA A 14 1.12 10.74 0.11
C ALA A 14 1.12 10.67 -1.41
N GLY A 15 -0.04 10.37 -1.99
CA GLY A 15 -0.30 10.46 -3.42
C GLY A 15 -0.97 11.78 -3.79
N ALA A 16 -1.66 11.82 -4.93
CA ALA A 16 -2.35 13.02 -5.39
C ALA A 16 -3.53 13.39 -4.47
N SER A 17 -4.28 12.41 -3.99
CA SER A 17 -5.45 12.62 -3.13
C SER A 17 -5.66 11.51 -2.09
N HIS A 18 -4.65 10.66 -1.87
CA HIS A 18 -4.67 9.60 -0.87
C HIS A 18 -3.39 9.64 -0.01
N SER A 19 -3.43 8.97 1.12
CA SER A 19 -2.33 8.88 2.07
C SER A 19 -2.27 7.48 2.64
N VAL A 20 -1.04 7.02 2.93
CA VAL A 20 -0.75 5.69 3.44
C VAL A 20 0.26 5.81 4.56
N ALA A 21 0.07 5.02 5.61
CA ALA A 21 1.01 4.92 6.73
C ALA A 21 1.34 3.46 7.03
N LEU A 22 2.60 3.23 7.41
CA LEU A 22 3.06 1.96 7.97
C LEU A 22 3.27 2.13 9.48
N LEU A 23 2.67 1.25 10.27
CA LEU A 23 2.80 1.22 11.73
C LEU A 23 3.91 0.27 12.19
N SER A 24 4.33 0.43 13.44
CA SER A 24 5.44 -0.33 14.06
C SER A 24 5.23 -1.83 14.11
N ASP A 25 3.98 -2.29 14.06
CA ASP A 25 3.60 -3.71 14.04
C ASP A 25 3.29 -4.23 12.62
N LYS A 26 3.81 -3.54 11.59
CA LYS A 26 3.70 -3.94 10.18
C LYS A 26 2.28 -3.83 9.61
N VAL A 27 1.38 -3.14 10.31
CA VAL A 27 0.04 -2.80 9.82
C VAL A 27 0.14 -1.60 8.87
N VAL A 28 -0.51 -1.70 7.73
CA VAL A 28 -0.65 -0.62 6.75
C VAL A 28 -2.03 0.01 6.89
N CYS A 29 -2.09 1.33 6.93
CA CYS A 29 -3.35 2.08 6.91
C CYS A 29 -3.39 3.00 5.69
N SER A 30 -4.57 3.19 5.10
CA SER A 30 -4.80 4.09 3.96
C SER A 30 -6.04 4.96 4.19
N TRP A 31 -6.03 6.17 3.63
CA TRP A 31 -7.17 7.11 3.66
C TRP A 31 -7.06 8.14 2.53
N GLY A 32 -8.14 8.89 2.28
CA GLY A 32 -8.30 9.86 1.20
C GLY A 32 -9.22 9.32 0.10
N ARG A 33 -8.94 9.72 -1.15
CA ARG A 33 -9.69 9.29 -2.34
C ARG A 33 -9.49 7.80 -2.63
N GLY A 34 -10.57 7.07 -2.85
CA GLY A 34 -10.58 5.62 -3.11
C GLY A 34 -11.18 5.19 -4.45
N GLU A 35 -11.69 6.10 -5.26
CA GLU A 35 -12.37 5.83 -6.53
C GLU A 35 -11.59 4.93 -7.52
N ASP A 36 -10.25 4.97 -7.49
CA ASP A 36 -9.40 4.17 -8.37
C ASP A 36 -8.87 2.89 -7.69
N GLY A 37 -9.34 2.58 -6.49
CA GLY A 37 -8.90 1.46 -5.67
C GLY A 37 -7.55 1.68 -4.98
N GLN A 38 -7.01 2.91 -4.97
CA GLN A 38 -5.71 3.24 -4.37
C GLN A 38 -5.66 3.07 -2.84
N LEU A 39 -6.81 2.91 -2.18
CA LEU A 39 -6.86 2.58 -0.76
C LEU A 39 -6.69 1.07 -0.50
N GLY A 40 -7.02 0.21 -1.47
CA GLY A 40 -6.83 -1.24 -1.40
C GLY A 40 -7.88 -2.01 -0.58
N HIS A 41 -8.97 -1.38 -0.13
CA HIS A 41 -9.99 -2.02 0.71
C HIS A 41 -10.93 -2.98 -0.02
N GLY A 42 -10.80 -3.12 -1.34
CA GLY A 42 -11.65 -3.96 -2.18
C GLY A 42 -12.94 -3.28 -2.65
N ASP A 43 -13.06 -1.98 -2.38
CA ASP A 43 -14.10 -1.09 -2.87
C ASP A 43 -13.49 0.17 -3.50
N ALA A 44 -14.34 1.07 -3.98
CA ALA A 44 -13.97 2.34 -4.61
C ALA A 44 -14.43 3.55 -3.78
N GLU A 45 -14.62 3.38 -2.48
CA GLU A 45 -15.15 4.42 -1.60
C GLU A 45 -14.01 5.26 -1.00
N ASP A 46 -14.27 6.56 -0.84
CA ASP A 46 -13.37 7.46 -0.14
C ASP A 46 -13.37 7.17 1.38
N SER A 47 -12.20 7.27 2.01
CA SER A 47 -12.08 7.16 3.47
C SER A 47 -11.53 8.44 4.08
N LEU A 48 -12.30 9.09 4.94
CA LEU A 48 -11.87 10.32 5.62
C LEU A 48 -10.89 10.06 6.78
N PHE A 49 -10.80 8.81 7.25
CA PHE A 49 -9.97 8.43 8.39
C PHE A 49 -9.06 7.27 8.03
N PRO A 50 -7.88 7.14 8.67
CA PRO A 50 -7.01 5.99 8.48
C PRO A 50 -7.76 4.68 8.73
N ALA A 51 -7.84 3.83 7.71
CA ALA A 51 -8.43 2.51 7.79
C ALA A 51 -7.36 1.44 7.55
N GLU A 52 -7.39 0.37 8.33
CA GLU A 52 -6.41 -0.72 8.22
C GLU A 52 -6.63 -1.53 6.94
N LEU A 53 -5.54 -1.74 6.20
CA LEU A 53 -5.51 -2.54 4.99
C LEU A 53 -5.27 -4.01 5.32
N ARG A 54 -6.33 -4.68 5.80
CA ARG A 54 -6.27 -6.08 6.28
C ARG A 54 -5.76 -7.10 5.27
N ALA A 55 -5.80 -6.78 3.97
CA ALA A 55 -5.26 -7.63 2.91
C ALA A 55 -3.74 -7.85 3.01
N LEU A 56 -3.02 -6.98 3.73
CA LEU A 56 -1.57 -7.09 3.92
C LEU A 56 -1.16 -7.61 5.31
N ASP A 57 -2.14 -7.97 6.16
CA ASP A 57 -1.86 -8.45 7.50
C ASP A 57 -1.05 -9.74 7.46
N GLY A 58 0.01 -9.79 8.29
CA GLY A 58 0.91 -10.95 8.35
C GLY A 58 1.93 -11.05 7.22
N LEU A 59 1.87 -10.17 6.21
CA LEU A 59 2.83 -10.17 5.09
C LEU A 59 4.14 -9.43 5.41
N GLY A 60 4.37 -8.99 6.64
CA GLY A 60 5.66 -8.41 7.04
C GLY A 60 6.09 -7.18 6.24
N ILE A 61 5.16 -6.26 5.94
CA ILE A 61 5.43 -5.06 5.13
C ILE A 61 6.46 -4.15 5.82
N VAL A 62 7.50 -3.76 5.08
CA VAL A 62 8.58 -2.89 5.60
C VAL A 62 8.64 -1.53 4.91
N SER A 63 7.99 -1.36 3.77
CA SER A 63 7.97 -0.09 3.03
C SER A 63 6.64 0.10 2.31
N VAL A 64 6.21 1.36 2.22
CA VAL A 64 5.03 1.81 1.47
C VAL A 64 5.40 3.05 0.66
N THR A 65 4.92 3.17 -0.56
CA THR A 65 5.13 4.35 -1.43
C THR A 65 3.89 4.61 -2.27
N CYS A 66 3.42 5.84 -2.28
CA CYS A 66 2.32 6.31 -3.10
C CYS A 66 2.84 6.93 -4.40
N GLY A 67 2.24 6.54 -5.52
CA GLY A 67 2.23 7.33 -6.76
C GLY A 67 1.05 8.31 -6.76
N ALA A 68 0.71 8.87 -7.92
CA ALA A 68 -0.43 9.79 -8.05
C ALA A 68 -1.74 9.12 -7.61
N ASP A 69 -2.10 8.03 -8.28
CA ASP A 69 -3.36 7.29 -8.08
C ASP A 69 -3.13 5.78 -7.86
N HIS A 70 -1.93 5.40 -7.43
CA HIS A 70 -1.60 4.03 -7.07
C HIS A 70 -0.72 3.99 -5.82
N THR A 71 -0.66 2.84 -5.17
CA THR A 71 0.21 2.59 -4.03
C THR A 71 1.00 1.30 -4.25
N THR A 72 2.22 1.28 -3.70
CA THR A 72 3.08 0.10 -3.65
C THR A 72 3.50 -0.20 -2.21
N ALA A 73 3.72 -1.46 -1.91
CA ALA A 73 4.27 -1.92 -0.64
C ALA A 73 5.27 -3.06 -0.86
N TYR A 74 6.29 -3.15 -0.01
CA TYR A 74 7.30 -4.21 -0.07
C TYR A 74 7.28 -5.05 1.20
N SER A 75 7.26 -6.37 1.04
CA SER A 75 7.41 -7.36 2.10
C SER A 75 8.84 -7.89 2.13
N GLU A 76 9.48 -7.79 3.30
CA GLU A 76 10.77 -8.41 3.54
C GLU A 76 10.64 -9.92 3.80
N SER A 77 9.53 -10.38 4.40
CA SER A 77 9.32 -11.80 4.72
C SER A 77 9.04 -12.64 3.49
N GLU A 78 8.20 -12.13 2.58
CA GLU A 78 7.80 -12.82 1.34
C GLU A 78 8.71 -12.48 0.15
N LEU A 79 9.60 -11.48 0.31
CA LEU A 79 10.44 -10.91 -0.76
C LEU A 79 9.61 -10.47 -1.99
N GLN A 80 8.43 -9.91 -1.75
CA GLN A 80 7.46 -9.53 -2.79
C GLN A 80 7.10 -8.04 -2.71
N VAL A 81 6.81 -7.46 -3.88
CA VAL A 81 6.23 -6.13 -4.02
C VAL A 81 4.75 -6.27 -4.37
N TYR A 82 3.92 -5.51 -3.67
CA TYR A 82 2.49 -5.41 -3.89
C TYR A 82 2.19 -4.04 -4.48
N SER A 83 1.23 -3.97 -5.41
CA SER A 83 0.76 -2.71 -5.97
C SER A 83 -0.75 -2.75 -6.20
N TRP A 84 -1.41 -1.61 -5.98
CA TRP A 84 -2.85 -1.45 -6.19
C TRP A 84 -3.19 0.00 -6.58
N GLY A 85 -4.39 0.22 -7.12
CA GLY A 85 -4.87 1.52 -7.60
C GLY A 85 -4.99 1.62 -9.12
N TRP A 86 -5.07 2.86 -9.62
CA TRP A 86 -5.34 3.20 -11.01
C TRP A 86 -4.35 2.54 -11.98
N TYR A 87 -4.88 1.81 -12.96
CA TYR A 87 -4.14 1.04 -13.97
C TYR A 87 -3.17 -0.04 -13.44
N SER A 88 -3.20 -0.34 -12.15
CA SER A 88 -2.58 -1.56 -11.63
C SER A 88 -3.46 -2.74 -12.08
N PHE A 89 -3.10 -3.35 -13.22
CA PHE A 89 -3.68 -4.62 -13.66
C PHE A 89 -3.45 -5.66 -12.56
N LEU A 90 -4.47 -5.84 -11.72
CA LEU A 90 -4.78 -6.93 -10.79
C LEU A 90 -3.67 -7.93 -10.41
N ILE A 91 -3.60 -8.15 -9.09
CA ILE A 91 -3.12 -9.33 -8.35
C ILE A 91 -1.63 -9.33 -8.07
N ILE A 92 -1.29 -9.37 -6.77
CA ILE A 92 -0.15 -10.07 -6.13
C ILE A 92 0.78 -10.72 -7.17
N ILE A 93 1.58 -9.91 -7.86
CA ILE A 93 2.53 -10.45 -8.82
C ILE A 93 3.75 -10.78 -7.98
N ASN A 94 4.10 -12.07 -7.96
CA ASN A 94 5.38 -12.57 -7.47
C ASN A 94 6.51 -11.94 -8.31
N PHE A 95 6.83 -10.67 -8.07
CA PHE A 95 7.96 -10.00 -8.71
C PHE A 95 9.24 -10.44 -8.01
N LEU A 96 9.75 -11.61 -8.40
CA LEU A 96 11.20 -11.82 -8.42
C LEU A 96 11.78 -10.74 -9.34
N VAL A 97 12.26 -9.65 -8.71
CA VAL A 97 13.09 -8.56 -9.23
C VAL A 97 13.41 -8.65 -10.73
N TYR A 98 12.51 -8.18 -11.61
CA TYR A 98 12.83 -7.84 -13.00
C TYR A 98 11.76 -6.91 -13.57
N THR A 99 11.70 -5.66 -13.12
CA THR A 99 11.29 -4.55 -13.99
C THR A 99 11.87 -3.27 -13.41
N ILE A 100 13.00 -2.87 -13.99
CA ILE A 100 13.32 -1.46 -14.18
C ILE A 100 12.12 -0.92 -14.96
N CYS A 101 11.27 -0.11 -14.34
CA CYS A 101 10.22 0.63 -15.06
C CYS A 101 10.89 1.77 -15.85
N SER A 102 11.62 1.35 -16.89
CA SER A 102 11.90 2.11 -18.08
C SER A 102 11.72 1.09 -19.20
N ILE A 103 10.69 1.30 -20.03
CA ILE A 103 10.59 0.96 -21.46
C ILE A 103 9.11 1.04 -21.87
N ASN A 104 8.84 2.06 -22.68
CA ASN A 104 7.80 2.18 -23.71
C ASN A 104 6.32 2.30 -23.29
N TYR A 105 5.81 3.54 -23.29
CA TYR A 105 4.74 3.88 -24.23
C TYR A 105 5.16 5.12 -25.03
N LEU A 106 5.55 4.84 -26.28
CA LEU A 106 5.58 5.77 -27.39
C LEU A 106 4.13 6.21 -27.69
N TYR A 107 3.93 7.52 -27.76
CA TYR A 107 3.42 8.16 -28.98
C TYR A 107 4.42 9.24 -29.39
#